data_AF-A0A4Q1AWI2-F1
#
_entry.id   AF-A0A4Q1AWI2-F1
#
_cell.length_a   1.000
_cell.length_b   1.000
_cell.length_c   1.000
_cell.angle_alpha   90.00
_cell.angle_beta   90.00
_cell.angle_gamma   90.00
#
_symmetry.space_group_name_H-M   'P 1'
#
loop_
_entity.id
_entity.type
_entity.pdbx_description
1 polymer ?
#
loop_
_entity_poly.entity_id
_entity_poly.type
_entity_poly.pdbx_seq_one_letter_code
_entity_poly.pdbx_strand_id
1 'polypeptide(L)' 'MSFIPASVQFLNAIKSNNISEVEELILNSDSRKELLIEHISYHGKDFLVNILPQFRSKGLILDIKKILNIEED' A
#
# COMPACT_ATOMS: atom_id res chain seq x y z
N MET A 1 10.69 0.39 -23.65
CA MET A 1 10.70 0.43 -22.17
C MET A 1 10.04 -0.85 -21.67
N SER A 2 10.68 -1.57 -20.75
CA SER A 2 10.03 -2.71 -20.09
C SER A 2 8.98 -2.14 -19.14
N PHE A 3 7.71 -2.48 -19.36
CA PHE A 3 6.63 -2.11 -18.47
C PHE A 3 6.70 -3.04 -17.25
N ILE A 4 6.99 -2.48 -16.08
CA ILE A 4 6.95 -3.24 -14.82
C ILE A 4 5.52 -3.10 -14.26
N PRO A 5 4.80 -4.20 -14.00
CA PRO A 5 3.47 -4.13 -13.39
C PRO A 5 3.50 -3.38 -12.05
N ALA A 6 2.44 -2.63 -11.74
CA ALA A 6 2.35 -1.85 -10.50
C ALA A 6 2.49 -2.73 -9.24
N SER A 7 1.96 -3.95 -9.26
CA SER A 7 2.11 -4.92 -8.16
C SER A 7 3.58 -5.31 -7.93
N VAL A 8 4.38 -5.42 -8.98
CA VAL A 8 5.82 -5.72 -8.89
C VAL A 8 6.59 -4.50 -8.38
N GLN A 9 6.27 -3.30 -8.86
CA GLN A 9 6.87 -2.06 -8.36
C GLN A 9 6.57 -1.89 -6.86
N PHE A 10 5.32 -2.15 -6.47
CA PHE A 10 4.88 -2.10 -5.09
C PHE A 10 5.62 -3.09 -4.20
N LEU A 11 5.72 -4.35 -4.63
CA LEU A 11 6.46 -5.37 -3.92
C LEU A 11 7.94 -4.97 -3.73
N ASN A 12 8.55 -4.38 -4.76
CA ASN A 12 9.94 -3.93 -4.69
C ASN A 12 10.11 -2.76 -3.72
N ALA A 13 9.20 -1.78 -3.74
CA ALA A 13 9.19 -0.66 -2.81
C ALA A 13 9.03 -1.12 -1.35
N ILE A 14 8.20 -2.14 -1.12
CA ILE A 14 8.04 -2.78 0.20
C ILE A 14 9.35 -3.47 0.63
N LYS A 15 9.95 -4.28 -0.25
CA LYS A 15 11.20 -4.99 0.05
C LYS A 15 12.38 -4.06 0.30
N SER A 16 12.41 -2.90 -0.35
CA SER A 16 13.42 -1.86 -0.14
C SER A 16 13.11 -0.96 1.06
N ASN A 17 11.99 -1.19 1.75
CA ASN A 17 11.48 -0.36 2.85
C ASN A 17 11.34 1.13 2.46
N ASN A 18 11.05 1.40 1.18
CA ASN A 18 10.91 2.75 0.64
C ASN A 18 9.47 3.25 0.83
N ILE A 19 9.17 3.76 2.02
CA ILE A 19 7.82 4.17 2.42
C ILE A 19 7.22 5.23 1.49
N SER A 20 8.03 6.20 1.01
CA SER A 20 7.54 7.25 0.12
C SER A 20 7.12 6.70 -1.23
N GLU A 21 7.86 5.73 -1.77
CA GLU A 21 7.51 5.06 -3.03
C GLU A 21 6.28 4.17 -2.86
N VAL A 22 6.15 3.47 -1.72
CA VAL A 22 4.94 2.69 -1.40
C VAL A 22 3.72 3.60 -1.35
N GLU A 23 3.81 4.74 -0.66
CA GLU A 23 2.74 5.74 -0.58
C GLU A 23 2.36 6.29 -1.96
N GLU A 24 3.35 6.65 -2.77
CA GLU A 24 3.15 7.18 -4.12
C GLU A 24 2.48 6.16 -5.05
N LEU A 25 2.91 4.90 -5.01
CA LEU A 25 2.34 3.83 -5.82
C LEU A 25 0.87 3.55 -5.47
N ILE A 26 0.47 3.66 -4.20
CA ILE A 26 -0.93 3.51 -3.81
C ILE A 26 -1.75 4.73 -4.26
N LEU A 27 -1.20 5.94 -4.13
CA LEU A 27 -1.88 7.18 -4.55
C LEU A 27 -2.12 7.23 -6.05
N ASN A 28 -1.14 6.81 -6.85
CA ASN A 28 -1.18 6.89 -8.30
C ASN A 28 -1.82 5.67 -8.96
N SER A 29 -2.23 4.65 -8.20
CA SER A 29 -2.89 3.47 -8.74
C SER A 29 -4.40 3.69 -8.83
N ASP A 30 -4.92 3.64 -10.07
CA ASP A 30 -6.36 3.52 -10.35
C ASP A 30 -6.94 2.23 -9.72
N SER A 31 -6.10 1.20 -9.61
CA SER A 31 -6.38 -0.12 -9.04
C SER A 31 -5.87 -0.29 -7.60
N ARG A 32 -5.71 0.79 -6.83
CA ARG A 32 -5.11 0.74 -5.48
C ARG A 32 -5.74 -0.30 -4.57
N LYS A 33 -7.06 -0.52 -4.70
CA LYS A 33 -7.79 -1.50 -3.89
C LYS A 33 -7.37 -2.92 -4.25
N GLU A 34 -7.30 -3.26 -5.53
CA GLU A 34 -6.81 -4.56 -5.98
C GLU A 34 -5.37 -4.79 -5.55
N LEU A 35 -4.51 -3.78 -5.68
CA LEU A 35 -3.10 -3.84 -5.35
C LEU A 35 -2.85 -4.06 -3.85
N LEU A 36 -3.64 -3.40 -2.99
CA LEU A 36 -3.63 -3.64 -1.55
C LEU A 36 -4.16 -5.03 -1.20
N ILE A 37 -5.30 -5.45 -1.79
CA ILE A 37 -5.89 -6.77 -1.54
C ILE A 37 -4.94 -7.90 -1.96
N GLU A 38 -4.29 -7.76 -3.11
CA GLU A 38 -3.29 -8.70 -3.61
C GLU A 38 -2.14 -8.82 -2.59
N HIS A 39 -1.57 -7.70 -2.16
CA HIS A 39 -0.52 -7.70 -1.16
C HIS A 39 -0.95 -8.36 0.16
N ILE A 40 -2.12 -8.01 0.68
CA ILE A 40 -2.65 -8.58 1.93
C ILE A 40 -2.84 -10.09 1.81
N SER A 41 -3.33 -10.55 0.66
CA SER A 41 -3.58 -11.97 0.42
C SER A 41 -2.29 -12.80 0.39
N TYR A 42 -1.19 -12.23 -0.10
CA TYR A 42 0.11 -12.94 -0.22
C TYR A 42 1.06 -12.72 0.95
N HIS A 43 1.00 -11.56 1.62
CA HIS A 43 2.00 -11.13 2.60
C HIS A 43 1.40 -10.75 3.96
N GLY A 44 0.08 -10.74 4.08
CA GLY A 44 -0.62 -10.26 5.27
C GLY A 44 -0.71 -8.74 5.32
N LYS A 45 -1.39 -8.23 6.36
CA LYS A 45 -1.62 -6.79 6.54
C LYS A 45 -0.59 -6.09 7.44
N ASP A 46 0.21 -6.84 8.18
CA ASP A 46 1.05 -6.30 9.26
C ASP A 46 2.05 -5.27 8.76
N PHE A 47 2.66 -5.51 7.59
CA PHE A 47 3.56 -4.54 6.98
C PHE A 47 2.83 -3.21 6.73
N LEU A 48 1.68 -3.25 6.05
CA LEU A 48 0.88 -2.06 5.76
C LEU A 48 0.50 -1.32 7.06
N VAL A 49 0.03 -2.06 8.08
CA VAL A 49 -0.31 -1.48 9.39
C VAL A 49 0.89 -0.77 10.03
N ASN A 50 2.08 -1.35 9.95
CA ASN A 50 3.30 -0.77 10.52
C ASN A 50 3.80 0.47 9.77
N ILE A 51 3.53 0.58 8.47
CA ILE A 51 3.98 1.72 7.65
C ILE A 51 2.93 2.83 7.52
N LEU A 52 1.64 2.53 7.76
CA LEU A 52 0.57 3.53 7.70
C LEU A 52 0.84 4.80 8.51
N PRO A 53 1.36 4.73 9.76
CA PRO A 53 1.70 5.94 10.52
C PRO A 53 2.78 6.82 9.88
N GLN A 54 3.59 6.26 8.99
CA GLN A 54 4.71 6.93 8.32
C GLN A 54 4.28 7.62 7.02
N PHE A 55 3.06 7.36 6.54
CA PHE A 55 2.52 8.03 5.35
C PHE A 55 2.23 9.51 5.63
N ARG A 56 2.52 10.35 4.65
CA ARG A 56 2.29 11.79 4.73
C ARG A 56 0.81 12.13 4.52
N SER A 57 0.13 11.41 3.66
CA SER A 57 -1.27 11.62 3.29
C SER A 57 -2.23 11.04 4.32
N LYS A 58 -2.81 11.91 5.16
CA LYS A 58 -3.83 11.52 6.14
C LYS A 58 -5.10 10.94 5.50
N GLY A 59 -5.48 11.44 4.32
CA GLY A 59 -6.61 10.89 3.56
C GLY A 59 -6.34 9.45 3.11
N LEU A 60 -5.14 9.19 2.59
CA LEU A 60 -4.73 7.84 2.20
C LEU A 60 -4.73 6.86 3.38
N ILE A 61 -4.23 7.30 4.54
CA ILE A 61 -4.23 6.47 5.75
C ILE A 61 -5.66 6.03 6.10
N LEU A 62 -6.62 6.96 6.08
CA LEU A 62 -8.03 6.65 6.37
C LEU A 62 -8.62 5.68 5.34
N ASP A 63 -8.31 5.89 4.05
CA ASP A 63 -8.80 5.01 2.98
C ASP A 63 -8.26 3.58 3.13
N ILE A 64 -6.97 3.44 3.43
CA ILE A 64 -6.35 2.12 3.63
C ILE A 64 -6.89 1.48 4.92
N LYS A 65 -7.06 2.22 6.02
CA LYS A 65 -7.69 1.69 7.25
C LYS A 65 -9.08 1.13 6.97
N LYS A 66 -9.90 1.83 6.17
CA LYS A 66 -11.22 1.34 5.73
C LYS A 66 -11.11 0.06 4.89
N ILE A 67 -10.18 0.01 3.93
CA ILE A 67 -9.94 -1.19 3.10
C ILE A 67 -9.50 -2.38 3.96
N LEU A 68 -8.66 -2.13 4.96
CA LEU A 68 -8.16 -3.15 5.89
C LEU A 68 -9.19 -3.55 6.96
N ASN A 69 -10.37 -2.92 6.96
CA ASN A 69 -11.40 -3.07 7.99
C ASN A 69 -10.83 -2.88 9.41
N ILE A 70 -9.88 -1.95 9.54
CA ILE A 70 -9.32 -1.49 10.81
C ILE A 70 -10.12 -0.24 11.19
N GLU A 71 -11.40 -0.43 11.53
CA GLU A 71 -12.13 0.57 12.27
C GLU A 71 -11.70 0.44 13.73
N GLU A 72 -11.08 1.49 14.27
CA GLU A 72 -10.94 1.68 15.71
C GLU A 72 -12.33 2.04 16.25
N ASP A 73 -12.88 1.19 17.12
CA ASP A 73 -13.93 1.58 18.08
C ASP A 73 -13.41 2.71 19.01
#